data_AF-A0A1E8FLI3-F1
#
_entry.id   AF-A0A1E8FLI3-F1
#
_cell.length_a   1.000
_cell.length_b   1.000
_cell.length_c   1.000
_cell.angle_alpha   90.00
_cell.angle_beta   90.00
_cell.angle_gamma   90.00
#
_symmetry.space_group_name_H-M   'P 1'
#
loop_
_entity.id
_entity.type
_entity.pdbx_description
1 polymer ?
#
loop_
_entity_poly.entity_id
_entity_poly.type
_entity_poly.pdbx_seq_one_letter_code
_entity_poly.pdbx_strand_id
1 'polypeptide(L)'
;MPPYDAYARIPESDIERLPGGVHDDILWDARNPYYGYDTLPVVARVHIDSIDGGRTFSPISGQYVFPETVGKMTVLEAYKGGLRPGTQANYSRLGGIVAFDEYWKSLNPQQQDKMLHMNGGKMPAHSKYVQEKFMDDIDIEAGKEYLVFLQPQSSKDGTHREYVITGLQFGLREVKGSGDGTLVLNNVTEEWESLGRVVRLP
;
A
#
# COMPACT_ATOMS: atom_id res chain seq x y z
N MET A 1 21.09 6.19 9.66
CA MET A 1 20.74 4.75 9.60
C MET A 1 19.89 4.56 8.36
N PRO A 2 20.01 3.42 7.64
CA PRO A 2 19.09 3.13 6.55
C PRO A 2 17.65 3.07 7.09
N PRO A 3 16.65 3.43 6.27
CA PRO A 3 15.23 3.23 6.59
C PRO A 3 14.97 1.79 7.00
N TYR A 4 14.05 1.57 7.96
CA TYR A 4 13.69 0.22 8.37
C TYR A 4 12.77 -0.41 7.33
N ASP A 5 13.13 -1.61 6.88
CA ASP A 5 12.32 -2.43 6.00
C ASP A 5 12.27 -3.86 6.53
N ALA A 6 11.09 -4.29 6.99
CA ALA A 6 10.85 -5.63 7.49
C ALA A 6 11.00 -6.70 6.39
N TYR A 7 10.67 -6.36 5.13
CA TYR A 7 10.71 -7.29 4.02
C TYR A 7 12.14 -7.58 3.54
N ALA A 8 13.05 -6.63 3.69
CA ALA A 8 14.47 -6.78 3.29
C ALA A 8 15.20 -7.96 3.97
N ARG A 9 14.63 -8.54 5.03
CA ARG A 9 15.18 -9.70 5.75
C ARG A 9 14.58 -11.04 5.34
N ILE A 10 13.56 -11.03 4.48
CA ILE A 10 12.85 -12.23 4.05
C ILE A 10 13.57 -12.79 2.81
N PRO A 11 14.09 -14.03 2.84
CA PRO A 11 14.68 -14.64 1.66
C PRO A 11 13.62 -14.83 0.57
N GLU A 12 13.97 -14.48 -0.66
CA GLU A 12 13.11 -14.70 -1.84
C GLU A 12 12.67 -16.16 -2.00
N SER A 13 13.52 -17.11 -1.60
CA SER A 13 13.19 -18.55 -1.60
C SER A 13 12.09 -18.94 -0.62
N ASP A 14 11.80 -18.10 0.37
CA ASP A 14 10.84 -18.38 1.44
C ASP A 14 9.46 -17.75 1.16
N ILE A 15 9.31 -17.02 0.04
CA ILE A 15 8.11 -16.28 -0.35
C ILE A 15 7.33 -17.04 -1.43
N GLU A 16 6.10 -17.42 -1.11
CA GLU A 16 5.11 -17.82 -2.12
C GLU A 16 4.47 -16.57 -2.73
N ARG A 17 4.52 -16.44 -4.05
CA ARG A 17 3.80 -15.37 -4.74
C ARG A 17 2.46 -15.89 -5.21
N LEU A 18 1.40 -15.37 -4.60
CA LEU A 18 0.07 -15.70 -5.06
C LEU A 18 -0.25 -14.90 -6.33
N PRO A 19 -0.95 -15.51 -7.31
CA PRO A 19 -1.49 -14.74 -8.41
C PRO A 19 -2.45 -13.72 -7.81
N GLY A 20 -2.12 -12.44 -7.95
CA GLY A 20 -2.95 -11.34 -7.46
C GLY A 20 -4.39 -11.52 -7.91
N GLY A 21 -5.33 -11.41 -6.96
CA GLY A 21 -6.74 -11.36 -7.33
C GLY A 21 -6.99 -10.16 -8.26
N VAL A 22 -7.76 -10.38 -9.33
CA VAL A 22 -8.42 -9.27 -10.02
C VAL A 22 -9.56 -8.85 -9.12
N HIS A 23 -9.40 -7.71 -8.45
CA HIS A 23 -10.47 -7.13 -7.64
C HIS A 23 -11.08 -5.98 -8.44
N ASP A 24 -12.15 -6.31 -9.17
CA ASP A 24 -12.95 -5.37 -9.96
C ASP A 24 -13.53 -4.21 -9.12
N ASP A 25 -13.48 -4.33 -7.79
CA ASP A 25 -13.98 -3.36 -6.82
C ASP A 25 -13.03 -2.15 -6.61
N ILE A 26 -11.80 -2.19 -7.14
CA ILE A 26 -10.88 -1.05 -7.08
C ILE A 26 -11.24 -0.06 -8.19
N LEU A 27 -12.21 0.79 -7.89
CA LEU A 27 -12.67 1.85 -8.78
C LEU A 27 -11.62 2.97 -8.84
N TRP A 28 -10.87 3.03 -9.94
CA TRP A 28 -10.02 4.17 -10.28
C TRP A 28 -10.25 4.58 -11.75
N ASP A 29 -10.72 5.80 -12.00
CA ASP A 29 -10.85 6.30 -13.38
C ASP A 29 -9.51 6.85 -13.88
N ALA A 30 -8.68 5.97 -14.44
CA ALA A 30 -7.36 6.32 -14.96
C ALA A 30 -7.40 7.32 -16.12
N ARG A 31 -8.56 7.58 -16.74
CA ARG A 31 -8.71 8.58 -17.81
C ARG A 31 -8.81 10.00 -17.26
N ASN A 32 -9.18 10.16 -15.99
CA ASN A 32 -9.17 11.44 -15.30
C ASN A 32 -7.88 11.56 -14.48
N PRO A 33 -6.90 12.38 -14.91
CA PRO A 33 -5.63 12.50 -14.21
C PRO A 33 -5.75 13.13 -12.83
N TYR A 34 -6.87 13.83 -12.55
CA TYR A 34 -7.19 14.39 -11.23
C TYR A 34 -8.13 13.49 -10.41
N TYR A 35 -8.45 12.27 -10.85
CA TYR A 35 -9.40 11.40 -10.14
C TYR A 35 -9.04 11.24 -8.67
N GLY A 36 -7.80 10.85 -8.37
CA GLY A 36 -7.32 10.72 -7.00
C GLY A 36 -7.41 12.03 -6.21
N TYR A 37 -7.02 13.15 -6.85
CA TYR A 37 -7.06 14.46 -6.22
C TYR A 37 -8.48 14.91 -5.90
N ASP A 38 -9.42 14.68 -6.79
CA ASP A 38 -10.80 15.12 -6.64
C ASP A 38 -11.56 14.21 -5.65
N THR A 39 -11.27 12.91 -5.62
CA THR A 39 -12.02 11.91 -4.83
C THR A 39 -11.48 11.65 -3.43
N LEU A 40 -10.16 11.71 -3.21
CA LEU A 40 -9.58 11.41 -1.89
C LEU A 40 -9.50 12.67 -1.02
N PRO A 41 -9.73 12.57 0.30
CA PRO A 41 -9.76 13.72 1.19
C PRO A 41 -8.37 14.33 1.45
N VAL A 42 -7.31 13.54 1.30
CA VAL A 42 -5.95 13.94 1.61
C VAL A 42 -5.02 13.56 0.45
N VAL A 43 -4.18 14.50 0.04
CA VAL A 43 -3.15 14.27 -0.98
C VAL A 43 -1.87 14.96 -0.54
N ALA A 44 -0.78 14.21 -0.49
CA ALA A 44 0.47 14.69 0.07
C ALA A 44 1.69 14.08 -0.63
N ARG A 45 2.80 14.81 -0.60
CA ARG A 45 4.13 14.23 -0.77
C ARG A 45 4.61 13.75 0.60
N VAL A 46 5.04 12.50 0.66
CA VAL A 46 5.49 11.87 1.90
C VAL A 46 6.85 11.21 1.68
N HIS A 47 7.64 11.14 2.73
CA HIS A 47 8.79 10.25 2.85
C HIS A 47 8.36 8.98 3.58
N ILE A 48 8.72 7.80 3.07
CA ILE A 48 8.44 6.53 3.76
C ILE A 48 9.54 6.28 4.78
N ASP A 49 9.22 6.47 6.05
CA ASP A 49 10.18 6.31 7.15
C ASP A 49 10.51 4.83 7.37
N SER A 50 9.50 3.97 7.27
CA SER A 50 9.65 2.53 7.47
C SER A 50 8.57 1.70 6.78
N ILE A 51 8.93 0.46 6.44
CA ILE A 51 8.01 -0.66 6.18
C ILE A 51 8.08 -1.57 7.39
N ASP A 52 7.02 -1.58 8.19
CA ASP A 52 6.97 -2.29 9.47
C ASP A 52 6.61 -3.78 9.29
N GLY A 53 6.00 -4.13 8.14
CA GLY A 53 5.69 -5.50 7.74
C GLY A 53 4.34 -5.60 7.02
N GLY A 54 3.88 -6.83 6.83
CA GLY A 54 2.55 -7.13 6.33
C GLY A 54 1.60 -7.50 7.46
N ARG A 55 0.30 -7.30 7.25
CA ARG A 55 -0.76 -7.81 8.14
C ARG A 55 -1.91 -8.40 7.34
N THR A 56 -2.64 -9.34 7.94
CA THR A 56 -3.93 -9.83 7.44
C THR A 56 -5.09 -9.55 8.39
N PHE A 57 -4.82 -8.96 9.56
CA PHE A 57 -5.83 -8.49 10.50
C PHE A 57 -5.70 -6.99 10.69
N SER A 58 -6.77 -6.24 10.44
CA SER A 58 -6.77 -4.79 10.55
C SER A 58 -7.25 -4.36 11.94
N PRO A 59 -6.43 -3.69 12.76
CA PRO A 59 -6.87 -3.14 14.06
C PRO A 59 -7.85 -1.97 13.89
N ILE A 60 -7.93 -1.37 12.69
CA ILE A 60 -8.89 -0.33 12.36
C ILE A 60 -10.31 -0.91 12.27
N SER A 61 -10.49 -1.98 11.49
CA SER A 61 -11.80 -2.58 11.27
C SER A 61 -12.14 -3.69 12.27
N GLY A 62 -11.13 -4.25 12.96
CA GLY A 62 -11.29 -5.35 13.91
C GLY A 62 -11.61 -6.70 13.23
N GLN A 63 -11.20 -6.87 11.98
CA GLN A 63 -11.47 -8.07 11.17
C GLN A 63 -10.29 -8.41 10.27
N TYR A 64 -10.31 -9.64 9.76
CA TYR A 64 -9.37 -10.06 8.72
C TYR A 64 -9.61 -9.29 7.42
N VAL A 65 -8.51 -8.95 6.76
CA VAL A 65 -8.43 -8.19 5.51
C VAL A 65 -7.49 -8.91 4.55
N PHE A 66 -7.54 -8.53 3.27
CA PHE A 66 -6.47 -8.89 2.35
C PHE A 66 -5.11 -8.43 2.90
N PRO A 67 -4.00 -9.10 2.56
CA PRO A 67 -2.67 -8.68 2.98
C PRO A 67 -2.44 -7.20 2.71
N GLU A 68 -2.00 -6.48 3.73
CA GLU A 68 -1.69 -5.06 3.69
C GLU A 68 -0.26 -4.83 4.16
N THR A 69 0.49 -3.99 3.46
CA THR A 69 1.76 -3.44 3.94
C THR A 69 1.47 -2.28 4.87
N VAL A 70 2.12 -2.27 6.03
CA VAL A 70 2.00 -1.19 7.02
C VAL A 70 3.36 -0.58 7.33
N GLY A 71 3.34 0.68 7.74
CA GLY A 71 4.56 1.39 8.08
C GLY A 71 4.30 2.80 8.55
N LYS A 72 5.37 3.61 8.51
CA LYS A 72 5.34 5.01 8.91
C LYS A 72 5.81 5.90 7.78
N MET A 73 5.18 7.05 7.69
CA MET A 73 5.52 8.08 6.73
C MET A 73 5.56 9.45 7.38
N THR A 74 6.43 10.31 6.87
CA THR A 74 6.52 11.72 7.23
C THR A 74 5.99 12.57 6.09
N VAL A 75 5.04 13.45 6.38
CA VAL A 75 4.51 14.41 5.41
C VAL A 75 5.58 15.46 5.11
N LEU A 76 5.91 15.62 3.83
CA LEU A 76 6.83 16.66 3.36
C LEU A 76 6.05 17.88 2.86
N GLU A 77 4.97 17.64 2.12
CA GLU A 77 4.11 18.67 1.55
C GLU A 77 2.67 18.16 1.44
N ALA A 78 1.69 19.01 1.70
CA ALA A 78 0.28 18.66 1.58
C ALA A 78 -0.38 19.49 0.49
N TYR A 79 -0.95 18.80 -0.51
CA TYR A 79 -1.68 19.40 -1.61
C TYR A 79 -3.19 19.44 -1.34
N LYS A 80 -3.69 18.55 -0.47
CA LYS A 80 -5.10 18.51 -0.02
C LYS A 80 -5.19 17.89 1.38
N GLY A 81 -6.18 18.33 2.17
CA GLY A 81 -6.57 17.63 3.41
C GLY A 81 -5.87 18.06 4.71
N GLY A 82 -5.14 19.18 4.71
CA GLY A 82 -4.71 19.88 5.93
C GLY A 82 -3.62 19.18 6.76
N LEU A 83 -2.98 18.13 6.24
CA LEU A 83 -1.79 17.56 6.86
C LEU A 83 -0.66 18.61 6.88
N ARG A 84 0.05 18.72 8.01
CA ARG A 84 1.17 19.67 8.15
C ARG A 84 2.48 18.99 7.77
N PRO A 85 3.39 19.67 7.05
CA PRO A 85 4.76 19.20 6.90
C PRO A 85 5.41 18.83 8.24
N GLY A 86 6.17 17.75 8.25
CA GLY A 86 6.77 17.14 9.44
C GLY A 86 5.83 16.26 10.27
N THR A 87 4.54 16.14 9.90
CA THR A 87 3.62 15.21 10.57
C THR A 87 4.02 13.77 10.25
N GLN A 88 4.27 12.98 11.30
CA GLN A 88 4.43 11.52 11.18
C GLN A 88 3.06 10.85 11.26
N ALA A 89 2.82 9.86 10.41
CA ALA A 89 1.59 9.10 10.40
C ALA A 89 1.86 7.63 10.09
N ASN A 90 1.02 6.75 10.65
CA ASN A 90 0.97 5.36 10.22
C ASN A 90 0.24 5.29 8.88
N TYR A 91 0.69 4.39 8.01
CA TYR A 91 -0.02 4.08 6.78
C TYR A 91 -0.28 2.59 6.66
N SER A 92 -1.28 2.26 5.85
CA SER A 92 -1.51 0.93 5.32
C SER A 92 -1.73 1.00 3.81
N ARG A 93 -1.40 -0.07 3.11
CA ARG A 93 -1.57 -0.20 1.66
C ARG A 93 -1.91 -1.64 1.32
N LEU A 94 -2.86 -1.84 0.41
CA LEU A 94 -3.22 -3.16 -0.08
C LEU A 94 -2.01 -3.83 -0.77
N GLY A 95 -1.83 -5.13 -0.53
CA GLY A 95 -0.68 -5.89 -0.97
C GLY A 95 0.46 -5.88 0.05
N GLY A 96 1.19 -6.97 0.16
CA GLY A 96 2.29 -7.11 1.11
C GLY A 96 2.77 -8.54 1.28
N ILE A 97 3.78 -8.70 2.15
CA ILE A 97 4.35 -10.00 2.50
C ILE A 97 3.96 -10.32 3.94
N VAL A 98 3.23 -11.43 4.13
CA VAL A 98 2.72 -11.88 5.43
C VAL A 98 3.21 -13.28 5.74
N ALA A 99 3.27 -13.65 7.02
CA ALA A 99 3.57 -15.03 7.39
C ALA A 99 2.43 -15.95 6.90
N PHE A 100 2.79 -17.15 6.43
CA PHE A 100 1.81 -18.08 5.87
C PHE A 100 0.74 -18.49 6.90
N ASP A 101 1.10 -18.59 8.19
CA ASP A 101 0.15 -18.95 9.24
C ASP A 101 -0.87 -17.82 9.52
N GLU A 102 -0.44 -16.56 9.43
CA GLU A 102 -1.33 -15.39 9.50
C GLU A 102 -2.24 -15.30 8.28
N TYR A 103 -1.71 -15.58 7.10
CA TYR A 103 -2.49 -15.68 5.87
C TYR A 103 -3.54 -16.80 5.95
N TRP A 104 -3.16 -17.98 6.41
CA TRP A 104 -4.09 -19.10 6.57
C TRP A 104 -5.26 -18.76 7.51
N LYS A 105 -4.98 -18.04 8.61
CA LYS A 105 -5.99 -17.59 9.57
C LYS A 105 -6.97 -16.56 8.99
N SER A 106 -6.55 -15.78 7.98
CA SER A 106 -7.43 -14.79 7.34
C SER A 106 -8.35 -15.38 6.28
N LEU A 107 -8.06 -16.58 5.79
CA LEU A 107 -8.89 -17.26 4.79
C LEU A 107 -10.20 -17.76 5.40
N ASN A 108 -11.28 -17.64 4.63
CA ASN A 108 -12.54 -18.30 4.96
C ASN A 108 -12.46 -19.82 4.69
N PRO A 109 -13.39 -20.63 5.24
CA PRO A 109 -13.35 -22.09 5.07
C PRO A 109 -13.33 -22.55 3.61
N GLN A 110 -14.06 -21.89 2.71
CA GLN A 110 -14.09 -22.26 1.29
C GLN A 110 -12.74 -22.02 0.59
N GLN A 111 -12.04 -20.94 0.95
CA GLN A 111 -10.71 -20.64 0.45
C GLN A 111 -9.67 -21.64 0.99
N GLN A 112 -9.77 -21.98 2.29
CA GLN A 112 -8.93 -23.02 2.90
C GLN A 112 -9.13 -24.38 2.20
N ASP A 113 -10.38 -24.79 2.00
CA ASP A 113 -10.73 -26.05 1.32
C ASP A 113 -10.22 -26.08 -0.12
N LYS A 114 -10.38 -24.99 -0.86
CA LYS A 114 -9.84 -24.87 -2.23
C LYS A 114 -8.33 -25.03 -2.24
N MET A 115 -7.62 -24.38 -1.31
CA MET A 115 -6.17 -24.47 -1.23
C MET A 115 -5.68 -25.87 -0.82
N LEU A 116 -6.36 -26.52 0.13
CA LEU A 116 -6.10 -27.92 0.48
C LEU A 116 -6.32 -28.84 -0.71
N HIS A 117 -7.43 -28.69 -1.44
CA HIS A 117 -7.75 -29.51 -2.59
C HIS A 117 -6.68 -29.41 -3.68
N MET A 118 -6.22 -28.19 -3.98
CA MET A 118 -5.13 -27.95 -4.95
C MET A 118 -3.79 -28.53 -4.49
N ASN A 119 -3.57 -28.65 -3.18
CA ASN A 119 -2.33 -29.18 -2.59
C ASN A 119 -2.49 -30.62 -2.05
N GLY A 120 -3.36 -31.42 -2.66
CA GLY A 120 -3.49 -32.86 -2.35
C GLY A 120 -3.97 -33.15 -0.92
N GLY A 121 -4.77 -32.27 -0.34
CA GLY A 121 -5.34 -32.37 1.00
C GLY A 121 -4.39 -31.95 2.14
N LYS A 122 -3.23 -31.36 1.81
CA LYS A 122 -2.25 -30.91 2.80
C LYS A 122 -2.14 -29.40 2.81
N MET A 123 -1.83 -28.81 3.95
CA MET A 123 -1.41 -27.40 3.97
C MET A 123 -0.14 -27.24 3.13
N PRO A 124 -0.04 -26.19 2.29
CA PRO A 124 1.21 -25.80 1.65
C PRO A 124 2.30 -25.69 2.71
N ALA A 125 3.34 -26.51 2.61
CA ALA A 125 4.41 -26.63 3.61
C ALA A 125 5.74 -26.03 3.14
N HIS A 126 5.77 -25.43 1.95
CA HIS A 126 7.02 -25.03 1.30
C HIS A 126 7.39 -23.56 1.56
N SER A 127 6.42 -22.70 1.84
CA SER A 127 6.64 -21.26 1.97
C SER A 127 6.37 -20.78 3.39
N LYS A 128 7.29 -20.00 3.95
CA LYS A 128 7.09 -19.37 5.27
C LYS A 128 6.27 -18.10 5.17
N TYR A 129 6.35 -17.44 4.01
CA TYR A 129 5.70 -16.18 3.73
C TYR A 129 4.88 -16.26 2.45
N VAL A 130 3.88 -15.41 2.38
CA VAL A 130 3.02 -15.21 1.23
C VAL A 130 3.13 -13.75 0.82
N GLN A 131 3.42 -13.50 -0.45
CA GLN A 131 3.28 -12.20 -1.07
C GLN A 131 2.00 -12.18 -1.89
N GLU A 132 1.13 -11.24 -1.58
CA GLU A 132 0.00 -10.91 -2.43
C GLU A 132 0.23 -9.52 -3.02
N LYS A 133 0.30 -9.46 -4.34
CA LYS A 133 0.46 -8.23 -5.12
C LYS A 133 -0.73 -8.11 -6.06
N PHE A 134 -1.40 -6.97 -6.02
CA PHE A 134 -2.65 -6.78 -6.73
C PHE A 134 -2.38 -6.16 -8.10
N MET A 135 -2.76 -6.85 -9.19
CA MET A 135 -2.57 -6.36 -10.56
C MET A 135 -1.12 -5.90 -10.84
N ASP A 136 -0.96 -4.85 -11.65
CA ASP A 136 0.31 -4.18 -11.95
C ASP A 136 0.68 -3.15 -10.87
N ASP A 137 0.31 -3.37 -9.60
CA ASP A 137 0.63 -2.42 -8.55
C ASP A 137 2.15 -2.25 -8.36
N ILE A 138 2.58 -1.14 -7.78
CA ILE A 138 3.98 -0.89 -7.46
C ILE A 138 4.28 -1.24 -6.00
N ASP A 139 5.48 -1.77 -5.79
CA ASP A 139 6.03 -2.00 -4.46
C ASP A 139 6.45 -0.66 -3.86
N ILE A 140 6.07 -0.45 -2.59
CA ILE A 140 6.50 0.69 -1.81
C ILE A 140 7.89 0.41 -1.23
N GLU A 141 8.77 1.40 -1.22
CA GLU A 141 10.14 1.27 -0.71
C GLU A 141 10.39 2.25 0.43
N ALA A 142 11.02 1.76 1.50
CA ALA A 142 11.42 2.61 2.62
C ALA A 142 12.56 3.57 2.19
N GLY A 143 12.48 4.83 2.63
CA GLY A 143 13.41 5.90 2.29
C GLY A 143 13.11 6.65 1.01
N LYS A 144 12.15 6.20 0.21
CA LYS A 144 11.70 6.92 -0.98
C LYS A 144 10.62 7.94 -0.65
N GLU A 145 10.44 8.87 -1.57
CA GLU A 145 9.40 9.87 -1.51
C GLU A 145 8.31 9.59 -2.53
N TYR A 146 7.06 9.75 -2.12
CA TYR A 146 5.92 9.47 -2.97
C TYR A 146 4.85 10.55 -2.84
N LEU A 147 4.15 10.79 -3.95
CA LEU A 147 2.83 11.38 -3.96
C LEU A 147 1.85 10.28 -3.58
N VAL A 148 1.08 10.52 -2.51
CA VAL A 148 0.11 9.58 -1.98
C VAL A 148 -1.29 10.18 -1.95
N PHE A 149 -2.27 9.35 -2.28
CA PHE A 149 -3.69 9.66 -2.17
C PHE A 149 -4.27 8.88 -0.99
N LEU A 150 -4.68 9.60 0.04
CA LEU A 150 -4.87 9.06 1.38
C LEU A 150 -6.33 9.12 1.81
N GLN A 151 -6.82 8.01 2.35
CA GLN A 151 -8.08 7.93 3.09
C GLN A 151 -7.77 7.79 4.59
N PRO A 152 -8.12 8.78 5.45
CA PRO A 152 -7.96 8.65 6.88
C PRO A 152 -8.88 7.55 7.42
N GLN A 153 -8.36 6.75 8.33
CA GLN A 153 -9.12 5.73 9.04
C GLN A 153 -8.80 5.73 10.53
N SER A 154 -9.79 5.32 11.32
CA SER A 154 -9.67 5.20 12.77
C SER A 154 -10.43 3.97 13.23
N SER A 155 -9.90 3.26 14.23
CA SER A 155 -10.65 2.23 14.92
C SER A 155 -11.89 2.82 15.61
N LYS A 156 -12.89 1.97 15.88
CA LYS A 156 -14.16 2.39 16.50
C LYS A 156 -13.98 3.06 17.86
N ASP A 157 -12.98 2.64 18.62
CA ASP A 157 -12.60 3.18 19.93
C ASP A 157 -11.61 4.35 19.83
N GLY A 158 -11.14 4.70 18.63
CA GLY A 158 -10.25 5.83 18.37
C GLY A 158 -8.79 5.61 18.77
N THR A 159 -8.42 4.42 19.24
CA THR A 159 -7.07 4.09 19.73
C THR A 159 -6.06 3.88 18.61
N HIS A 160 -6.51 3.41 17.45
CA HIS A 160 -5.72 3.23 16.25
C HIS A 160 -6.13 4.22 15.18
N ARG A 161 -5.13 4.86 14.56
CA ARG A 161 -5.32 5.77 13.43
C ARG A 161 -4.22 5.54 12.42
N GLU A 162 -4.61 5.56 11.15
CA GLU A 162 -3.71 5.43 10.01
C GLU A 162 -4.34 6.09 8.78
N TYR A 163 -3.53 6.20 7.73
CA TYR A 163 -4.00 6.57 6.41
C TYR A 163 -3.84 5.38 5.46
N VAL A 164 -4.91 5.01 4.77
CA VAL A 164 -4.83 4.03 3.69
C VAL A 164 -4.35 4.73 2.44
N ILE A 165 -3.30 4.21 1.81
CA ILE A 165 -2.87 4.57 0.46
C ILE A 165 -3.75 3.80 -0.54
N THR A 166 -4.69 4.49 -1.18
CA THR A 166 -5.69 3.90 -2.08
C THR A 166 -5.37 4.17 -3.54
N GLY A 167 -5.75 3.25 -4.44
CA GLY A 167 -5.64 3.44 -5.89
C GLY A 167 -4.53 2.64 -6.55
N LEU A 168 -3.98 1.63 -5.87
CA LEU A 168 -2.89 0.77 -6.38
C LEU A 168 -1.77 1.64 -6.98
N GLN A 169 -1.39 1.35 -8.23
CA GLN A 169 -0.31 2.02 -8.96
C GLN A 169 -0.65 3.49 -9.29
N PHE A 170 -1.92 3.89 -9.21
CA PHE A 170 -2.30 5.27 -9.43
C PHE A 170 -2.28 6.09 -8.13
N GLY A 171 -2.43 5.39 -7.00
CA GLY A 171 -2.50 5.93 -5.64
C GLY A 171 -1.15 6.26 -4.98
N LEU A 172 -0.07 5.74 -5.55
CA LEU A 172 1.30 5.87 -5.06
C LEU A 172 2.20 6.18 -6.25
N ARG A 173 2.89 7.32 -6.25
CA ARG A 173 3.76 7.72 -7.37
C ARG A 173 5.07 8.26 -6.85
N GLU A 174 6.20 7.70 -7.30
CA GLU A 174 7.52 8.15 -6.86
C GLU A 174 7.72 9.62 -7.22
N VAL A 175 8.37 10.38 -6.32
CA VAL A 175 8.60 11.82 -6.49
C VAL A 175 10.09 12.09 -6.58
N LYS A 176 10.47 13.02 -7.47
CA LYS A 176 11.81 13.62 -7.47
C LYS A 176 11.73 15.12 -7.72
N GLY A 177 12.81 15.82 -7.36
CA GLY A 177 12.87 17.28 -7.45
C GLY A 177 12.11 17.98 -6.31
N SER A 178 12.01 19.30 -6.38
CA SER A 178 11.40 20.14 -5.35
C SER A 178 10.85 21.43 -5.95
N GLY A 179 9.82 22.01 -5.32
CA GLY A 179 9.16 23.22 -5.81
C GLY A 179 8.60 23.03 -7.21
N ASP A 180 8.76 24.03 -8.08
CA ASP A 180 8.27 24.03 -9.47
C ASP A 180 8.87 22.91 -10.33
N GLY A 181 10.04 22.38 -9.94
CA GLY A 181 10.71 21.26 -10.60
C GLY A 181 10.26 19.88 -10.12
N THR A 182 9.20 19.78 -9.33
CA THR A 182 8.73 18.50 -8.79
C THR A 182 8.09 17.65 -9.89
N LEU A 183 8.60 16.43 -10.04
CA LEU A 183 8.11 15.43 -10.98
C LEU A 183 7.59 14.21 -10.24
N VAL A 184 6.58 13.56 -10.81
CA VAL A 184 6.01 12.30 -10.34
C VAL A 184 6.15 11.23 -11.40
N LEU A 185 6.43 9.99 -11.00
CA LEU A 185 6.49 8.86 -11.91
C LEU A 185 5.08 8.43 -12.30
N ASN A 186 4.82 8.31 -13.59
CA ASN A 186 3.64 7.65 -14.11
C ASN A 186 3.92 6.15 -14.19
N ASN A 187 3.30 5.36 -13.31
CA ASN A 187 3.57 3.92 -13.21
C ASN A 187 3.06 3.10 -14.41
N VAL A 188 2.29 3.69 -15.33
CA VAL A 188 1.85 3.02 -16.56
C VAL A 188 2.81 3.31 -17.71
N THR A 189 3.23 4.56 -17.89
CA THR A 189 4.12 4.93 -19.00
C THR A 189 5.59 4.87 -18.64
N GLU A 190 5.92 4.73 -17.35
CA GLU A 190 7.27 4.81 -16.78
C GLU A 190 7.97 6.16 -17.03
N GLU A 191 7.21 7.19 -17.41
CA GLU A 191 7.71 8.53 -17.66
C GLU A 191 7.51 9.45 -16.44
N TRP A 192 8.44 10.38 -16.27
CA TRP A 192 8.33 11.42 -15.26
C TRP A 192 7.49 12.58 -15.79
N GLU A 193 6.44 12.94 -15.07
CA GLU A 193 5.54 14.02 -15.44
C GLU A 193 5.46 15.10 -14.37
N SER A 194 5.11 16.33 -14.77
CA SER A 194 4.97 17.43 -13.81
C SER A 194 3.89 17.10 -12.78
N LEU A 195 4.19 17.37 -11.51
CA LEU A 195 3.26 17.21 -10.39
C LEU A 195 1.89 17.84 -10.68
N GLY A 196 1.86 19.03 -11.29
CA GLY A 196 0.63 19.74 -11.64
C GLY A 196 -0.30 19.01 -12.62
N ARG A 197 0.13 17.89 -13.23
CA ARG A 197 -0.73 17.05 -14.07
C ARG A 197 -1.64 16.13 -13.27
N VAL A 198 -1.33 15.87 -12.01
CA VAL A 198 -2.07 14.92 -11.15
C VAL A 198 -2.62 15.55 -9.86
N VAL A 199 -2.10 16.71 -9.46
CA VAL A 199 -2.64 17.51 -8.36
C VAL A 199 -2.93 18.93 -8.83
N ARG A 200 -3.98 19.54 -8.27
CA ARG A 200 -4.30 20.94 -8.54
C ARG A 200 -3.43 21.81 -7.64
N LEU A 201 -2.36 22.37 -8.21
CA LEU A 201 -1.49 23.30 -7.51
C LEU A 201 -2.19 24.67 -7.38
N PRO A 202 -1.96 25.40 -6.27
CA PRO A 202 -2.50 26.75 -6.08
C PRO A 202 -1.93 27.77 -7.06
#